data_AF-A0A6B2M2L6-F1
#
_entry.id   AF-A0A6B2M2L6-F1
#
_cell.length_a   1.000
_cell.length_b   1.000
_cell.length_c   1.000
_cell.angle_alpha   90.00
_cell.angle_beta   90.00
_cell.angle_gamma   90.00
#
_symmetry.space_group_name_H-M   'P 1'
#
loop_
_entity.id
_entity.type
_entity.pdbx_description
1 polymer ?
#
loop_
_entity_poly.entity_id
_entity_poly.type
_entity_poly.pdbx_seq_one_letter_code
_entity_poly.pdbx_strand_id
1 'polypeptide(L)'
;MRLDKYIAKSRIIEIESTDLMGALLELMEVSTARLQDGLNVRKITNQLMAREKTMTTYLGNGVAMPHIRVKMKRPYIFAIGRVKDGIEFEGLHEYNEVRLLFLLLASENEKNYLNVLASLARLFRDRDLVDNMITAPDTKTFAERVFLGFSGLLAKPERRQTRFNRLLLKESEKIARESKCSAILLFSDTFAGGIEGARGFPNFRTVLVTRAASDRAQESGQIETAIEVRSFSSQRLSQARSAILIGLTRGIFKHNDRLLCVGGIPSSNQLDTLMVIDIEREFQSVIDRENDLLPPSVKIEVLERMIGIATELSVEGREGKPVGTMFVIGDTEKVNSMVKPLVLNPFYGYRMEDRNVLNPFMDETIKEYSVIDGGFVIRGDGIIESAGSLIHAPAEFYHNLPSGFGTRHSAAAAVTKAADCISLCVSASSGQVTLFRKGVMFPLLEKPIGTSS
;
A
#
# COMPACT_ATOMS: atom_id res chain seq x y z
N MET A 1 2.70 4.61 -14.48
CA MET A 1 1.73 4.75 -15.59
C MET A 1 1.47 6.23 -15.81
N ARG A 2 1.38 6.70 -17.06
CA ARG A 2 1.11 8.11 -17.41
C ARG A 2 -0.39 8.41 -17.30
N LEU A 3 -0.86 8.71 -16.07
CA LEU A 3 -2.27 9.01 -15.77
C LEU A 3 -2.76 10.31 -16.43
N ASP A 4 -1.84 11.25 -16.67
CA ASP A 4 -2.06 12.50 -17.41
C ASP A 4 -2.68 12.28 -18.79
N LYS A 5 -2.41 11.13 -19.44
CA LYS A 5 -2.98 10.79 -20.75
C LYS A 5 -4.48 10.52 -20.73
N TYR A 6 -5.05 10.26 -19.55
CA TYR A 6 -6.47 9.94 -19.38
C TYR A 6 -7.29 11.09 -18.80
N ILE A 7 -6.62 12.17 -18.40
CA ILE A 7 -7.24 13.40 -17.90
C ILE A 7 -7.27 14.43 -19.03
N ALA A 8 -8.45 14.97 -19.31
CA ALA A 8 -8.63 16.03 -20.28
C ALA A 8 -9.10 17.29 -19.55
N LYS A 9 -8.57 18.47 -19.93
CA LYS A 9 -9.03 19.76 -19.39
C LYS A 9 -10.55 19.93 -19.51
N SER A 10 -11.15 19.37 -20.56
CA SER A 10 -12.60 19.40 -20.78
C SER A 10 -13.42 18.51 -19.82
N ARG A 11 -12.77 17.78 -18.92
CA ARG A 11 -13.40 16.92 -17.90
C ARG A 11 -13.08 17.38 -16.48
N ILE A 12 -12.58 18.61 -16.36
CA ILE A 12 -12.35 19.28 -15.08
C ILE A 12 -13.37 20.41 -15.01
N ILE A 13 -14.28 20.33 -14.05
CA ILE A 13 -15.42 21.24 -13.94
C ILE A 13 -15.59 21.75 -12.51
N GLU A 14 -16.30 22.86 -12.36
CA GLU A 14 -16.99 23.17 -11.11
C GLU A 14 -18.31 22.39 -11.12
N ILE A 15 -18.67 21.81 -9.98
CA ILE A 15 -19.95 21.13 -9.80
C ILE A 15 -20.94 22.12 -9.22
N GLU A 16 -22.12 22.21 -9.84
CA GLU A 16 -23.20 23.09 -9.39
C GLU A 16 -24.19 22.36 -8.46
N SER A 17 -24.34 21.05 -8.62
CA SER A 17 -25.22 20.22 -7.79
C SER A 17 -24.77 20.17 -6.34
N THR A 18 -25.75 20.18 -5.44
CA THR A 18 -25.52 20.06 -3.98
C THR A 18 -25.61 18.61 -3.49
N ASP A 19 -26.12 17.68 -4.29
CA ASP A 19 -26.25 16.26 -3.94
C ASP A 19 -25.37 15.36 -4.82
N LEU A 20 -25.04 14.17 -4.30
CA LEU A 20 -24.11 13.26 -4.97
C LEU A 20 -24.64 12.77 -6.34
N MET A 21 -25.94 12.57 -6.48
CA MET A 21 -26.52 12.09 -7.74
C MET A 21 -26.37 13.15 -8.83
N GLY A 22 -26.70 14.40 -8.53
CA GLY A 22 -26.50 15.53 -9.44
C GLY A 22 -25.03 15.70 -9.83
N ALA A 23 -24.14 15.67 -8.84
CA ALA A 23 -22.70 15.79 -9.06
C ALA A 23 -22.13 14.68 -9.96
N LEU A 24 -22.58 13.44 -9.76
CA LEU A 24 -22.19 12.31 -10.61
C LEU A 24 -22.75 12.42 -12.04
N LEU A 25 -23.96 12.98 -12.22
CA LEU A 25 -24.52 13.22 -13.55
C LEU A 25 -23.68 14.23 -14.33
N GLU A 26 -23.30 15.36 -13.71
CA GLU A 26 -22.43 16.38 -14.32
C GLU A 26 -21.08 15.78 -14.74
N LEU A 27 -20.45 14.99 -13.87
CA LEU A 27 -19.18 14.32 -14.17
C LEU A 27 -19.32 13.27 -15.30
N MET A 28 -20.44 12.55 -15.33
CA MET A 28 -20.71 11.56 -16.37
C MET A 28 -20.99 12.21 -17.73
N GLU A 29 -21.64 13.37 -17.75
CA GLU A 29 -21.89 14.14 -18.97
C GLU A 29 -20.57 14.53 -19.65
N VAL A 30 -19.64 15.16 -18.91
CA VAL A 30 -18.33 15.54 -19.47
C VAL A 30 -17.45 14.34 -19.80
N SER A 31 -17.64 13.22 -19.09
CA SER A 31 -16.92 11.97 -19.37
C SER A 31 -17.33 11.35 -20.71
N THR A 32 -18.63 11.40 -21.02
CA THR A 32 -19.25 10.68 -22.15
C THR A 32 -19.50 11.55 -23.39
N ALA A 33 -19.52 12.88 -23.27
CA ALA A 33 -19.83 13.83 -24.34
C ALA A 33 -19.02 13.66 -25.64
N ARG A 34 -17.80 13.10 -25.56
CA ARG A 34 -16.91 12.88 -26.71
C ARG A 34 -16.64 11.40 -27.00
N LEU A 35 -17.33 10.49 -26.33
CA LEU A 35 -17.13 9.06 -26.49
C LEU A 35 -18.20 8.50 -27.42
N GLN A 36 -17.77 7.92 -28.54
CA GLN A 36 -18.62 7.13 -29.43
C GLN A 36 -19.00 5.75 -28.84
N ASP A 37 -18.76 5.54 -27.54
CA ASP A 37 -18.78 4.23 -26.88
C ASP A 37 -20.17 3.76 -26.42
N GLY A 38 -21.25 4.53 -26.69
CA GLY A 38 -22.63 4.10 -26.39
C GLY A 38 -22.91 3.85 -24.91
N LEU A 39 -22.14 4.47 -24.00
CA LEU A 39 -22.29 4.31 -22.56
C LEU A 39 -23.62 4.90 -22.10
N ASN A 40 -24.42 4.10 -21.39
CA ASN A 40 -25.67 4.57 -20.80
C ASN A 40 -25.38 5.32 -19.50
N VAL A 41 -25.29 6.66 -19.60
CA VAL A 41 -24.99 7.57 -18.48
C VAL A 41 -25.84 7.25 -17.27
N ARG A 42 -27.17 7.25 -17.41
CA ARG A 42 -28.10 7.04 -16.30
C ARG A 42 -27.93 5.68 -15.61
N LYS A 43 -27.70 4.62 -16.40
CA LYS A 43 -27.43 3.28 -15.85
C LYS A 43 -26.14 3.26 -15.03
N ILE A 44 -25.06 3.85 -15.55
CA ILE A 44 -23.77 3.89 -14.87
C ILE A 44 -23.83 4.74 -13.60
N THR A 45 -24.48 5.90 -13.66
CA THR A 45 -24.70 6.76 -12.49
C THR A 45 -25.47 6.02 -11.39
N ASN A 46 -26.53 5.29 -11.73
CA ASN A 46 -27.27 4.49 -10.76
C ASN A 46 -26.41 3.39 -10.13
N GLN A 47 -25.49 2.78 -10.90
CA GLN A 47 -24.57 1.77 -10.38
C GLN A 47 -23.49 2.38 -9.47
N LEU A 48 -22.98 3.58 -9.80
CA LEU A 48 -22.09 4.35 -8.93
C LEU A 48 -22.79 4.68 -7.61
N MET A 49 -24.04 5.16 -7.66
CA MET A 49 -24.83 5.44 -6.46
C MET A 49 -25.07 4.19 -5.62
N ALA A 50 -25.43 3.05 -6.24
CA ALA A 50 -25.61 1.79 -5.51
C ALA A 50 -24.31 1.33 -4.83
N ARG A 51 -23.15 1.56 -5.47
CA ARG A 51 -21.84 1.28 -4.87
C ARG A 51 -21.57 2.20 -3.69
N GLU A 52 -21.80 3.49 -3.84
CA GLU A 52 -21.55 4.47 -2.78
C GLU A 52 -22.36 4.18 -1.52
N LYS A 53 -23.60 3.72 -1.68
CA LYS A 53 -24.47 3.27 -0.57
C LYS A 53 -23.95 2.05 0.16
N THR A 54 -23.15 1.22 -0.52
CA THR A 54 -22.56 0.01 0.08
C THR A 54 -21.32 0.36 0.88
N MET A 55 -20.47 1.22 0.31
CA MET A 55 -19.24 1.69 0.95
C MET A 55 -18.89 3.05 0.35
N THR A 56 -18.64 4.03 1.22
CA THR A 56 -18.27 5.37 0.80
C THR A 56 -16.95 5.35 0.03
N THR A 57 -16.79 6.27 -0.93
CA THR A 57 -15.52 6.51 -1.61
C THR A 57 -14.83 7.77 -1.13
N TYR A 58 -15.27 8.29 0.02
CA TYR A 58 -14.59 9.35 0.73
C TYR A 58 -13.23 8.86 1.23
N LEU A 59 -12.20 9.67 1.00
CA LEU A 59 -10.80 9.35 1.32
C LEU A 59 -10.25 10.24 2.45
N GLY A 60 -11.07 11.14 3.00
CA GLY A 60 -10.60 12.23 3.86
C GLY A 60 -10.13 13.45 3.05
N ASN A 61 -9.71 14.50 3.77
CA ASN A 61 -9.22 15.77 3.19
C ASN A 61 -10.19 16.43 2.19
N GLY A 62 -11.50 16.18 2.30
CA GLY A 62 -12.48 16.70 1.35
C GLY A 62 -12.42 16.06 -0.04
N VAL A 63 -11.85 14.85 -0.18
CA VAL A 63 -11.80 14.14 -1.47
C VAL A 63 -12.65 12.88 -1.44
N ALA A 64 -13.52 12.72 -2.44
CA ALA A 64 -14.18 11.45 -2.74
C ALA A 64 -13.83 10.98 -4.15
N MET A 65 -13.74 9.67 -4.36
CA MET A 65 -13.32 9.08 -5.63
C MET A 65 -14.32 8.03 -6.14
N PRO A 66 -15.52 8.44 -6.60
CA PRO A 66 -16.51 7.51 -7.14
C PRO A 66 -15.93 6.73 -8.32
N HIS A 67 -16.16 5.42 -8.35
CA HIS A 67 -15.49 4.58 -9.33
C HIS A 67 -16.26 3.32 -9.70
N ILE A 68 -16.12 2.87 -10.95
CA ILE A 68 -16.79 1.66 -11.42
C ILE A 68 -16.10 1.06 -12.65
N ARG A 69 -16.25 -0.26 -12.84
CA ARG A 69 -15.86 -0.94 -14.07
C ARG A 69 -17.02 -0.97 -15.06
N VAL A 70 -16.74 -0.61 -16.30
CA VAL A 70 -17.73 -0.52 -17.39
C VAL A 70 -17.19 -1.12 -18.67
N LYS A 71 -18.08 -1.65 -19.51
CA LYS A 71 -17.73 -2.15 -20.83
C LYS A 71 -17.39 -0.99 -21.77
N MET A 72 -16.08 -0.75 -21.95
CA MET A 72 -15.57 0.28 -22.85
C MET A 72 -14.22 -0.10 -23.47
N LYS A 73 -13.89 0.51 -24.61
CA LYS A 73 -12.64 0.27 -25.34
C LYS A 73 -11.43 0.95 -24.71
N ARG A 74 -11.60 2.15 -24.14
CA ARG A 74 -10.53 2.87 -23.45
C ARG A 74 -10.26 2.19 -22.10
N PRO A 75 -9.00 2.10 -21.63
CA PRO A 75 -8.69 1.46 -20.37
C PRO A 75 -9.25 2.24 -19.18
N TYR A 76 -9.18 3.59 -19.22
CA TYR A 76 -9.66 4.48 -18.16
C TYR A 76 -10.28 5.75 -18.72
N ILE A 77 -11.23 6.33 -17.97
CA ILE A 77 -11.74 7.69 -18.13
C ILE A 77 -11.74 8.36 -16.75
N PHE A 78 -11.16 9.56 -16.67
CA PHE A 78 -11.22 10.41 -15.50
C PHE A 78 -12.06 11.66 -15.76
N ALA A 79 -12.86 12.05 -14.77
CA ALA A 79 -13.43 13.37 -14.65
C ALA A 79 -13.25 13.88 -13.22
N ILE A 80 -13.03 15.17 -13.08
CA ILE A 80 -12.74 15.83 -11.81
C ILE A 80 -13.70 16.99 -11.65
N GLY A 81 -14.37 17.04 -10.51
CA GLY A 81 -15.28 18.12 -10.18
C GLY A 81 -14.86 18.76 -8.87
N ARG A 82 -14.88 20.10 -8.83
CA ARG A 82 -14.74 20.84 -7.58
C ARG A 82 -16.11 21.29 -7.09
N VAL A 83 -16.36 21.04 -5.82
CA VAL A 83 -17.60 21.37 -5.12
C VAL A 83 -17.30 22.49 -4.13
N LYS A 84 -18.17 23.50 -4.09
CA LYS A 84 -17.95 24.69 -3.26
C LYS A 84 -18.27 24.43 -1.79
N ASP A 85 -19.47 23.91 -1.50
CA ASP A 85 -20.05 23.93 -0.15
C ASP A 85 -20.34 22.53 0.41
N GLY A 86 -19.69 21.48 -0.13
CA GLY A 86 -19.97 20.09 0.27
C GLY A 86 -21.00 19.42 -0.62
N ILE A 87 -21.16 18.11 -0.42
CA ILE A 87 -22.19 17.30 -1.08
C ILE A 87 -23.10 16.68 -0.03
N GLU A 88 -24.42 16.74 -0.27
CA GLU A 88 -25.39 15.97 0.48
C GLU A 88 -25.44 14.53 -0.04
N PHE A 89 -25.24 13.58 0.88
CA PHE A 89 -25.39 12.16 0.58
C PHE A 89 -25.93 11.40 1.79
N GLU A 90 -27.22 11.02 1.75
CA GLU A 90 -27.92 10.18 2.74
C GLU A 90 -27.70 10.56 4.21
N GLY A 91 -27.47 11.84 4.51
CA GLY A 91 -27.20 12.32 5.87
C GLY A 91 -25.81 11.99 6.42
N LEU A 92 -24.90 11.48 5.58
CA LEU A 92 -23.50 11.23 5.96
C LEU A 92 -22.74 12.56 6.06
N HIS A 93 -22.47 13.00 7.29
CA HIS A 93 -21.80 14.27 7.58
C HIS A 93 -20.43 14.42 6.90
N GLU A 94 -19.71 13.33 6.67
CA GLU A 94 -18.42 13.33 5.97
C GLU A 94 -18.52 13.91 4.54
N TYR A 95 -19.66 13.74 3.85
CA TYR A 95 -19.83 14.27 2.49
C TYR A 95 -19.99 15.79 2.47
N ASN A 96 -20.38 16.41 3.59
CA ASN A 96 -20.41 17.87 3.72
C ASN A 96 -18.99 18.48 3.65
N GLU A 97 -17.94 17.68 3.90
CA GLU A 97 -16.55 18.10 3.78
C GLU A 97 -16.00 17.92 2.36
N VAL A 98 -16.70 17.21 1.48
CA VAL A 98 -16.23 16.95 0.11
C VAL A 98 -16.10 18.29 -0.65
N ARG A 99 -14.91 18.52 -1.21
CA ARG A 99 -14.58 19.64 -2.08
C ARG A 99 -14.13 19.18 -3.46
N LEU A 100 -13.67 17.94 -3.58
CA LEU A 100 -13.24 17.36 -4.85
C LEU A 100 -13.86 15.98 -5.06
N LEU A 101 -14.44 15.76 -6.24
CA LEU A 101 -14.87 14.47 -6.74
C LEU A 101 -13.97 14.02 -7.89
N PHE A 102 -13.35 12.85 -7.74
CA PHE A 102 -12.54 12.21 -8.77
C PHE A 102 -13.26 10.96 -9.30
N LEU A 103 -14.00 11.11 -10.39
CA LEU A 103 -14.66 9.99 -11.04
C LEU A 103 -13.64 9.15 -11.83
N LEU A 104 -13.60 7.85 -11.58
CA LEU A 104 -12.83 6.87 -12.37
C LEU A 104 -13.74 5.79 -12.97
N LEU A 105 -13.85 5.79 -14.30
CA LEU A 105 -14.40 4.66 -15.05
C LEU A 105 -13.25 3.81 -15.57
N ALA A 106 -13.28 2.51 -15.30
CA ALA A 106 -12.27 1.56 -15.79
C ALA A 106 -12.88 0.51 -16.71
N SER A 107 -12.14 0.04 -17.71
CA SER A 107 -12.62 -1.04 -18.57
C SER A 107 -12.73 -2.35 -17.77
N GLU A 108 -13.75 -3.15 -18.05
CA GLU A 108 -13.85 -4.52 -17.53
C GLU A 108 -12.65 -5.41 -17.91
N ASN A 109 -11.94 -5.06 -18.98
CA ASN A 109 -10.74 -5.78 -19.43
C ASN A 109 -9.45 -5.31 -18.72
N GLU A 110 -9.51 -4.21 -17.96
CA GLU A 110 -8.34 -3.62 -17.33
C GLU A 110 -8.04 -4.29 -15.99
N LYS A 111 -6.85 -4.91 -15.88
CA LYS A 111 -6.43 -5.70 -14.73
C LYS A 111 -5.80 -4.85 -13.61
N ASN A 112 -5.19 -3.72 -13.97
CA ASN A 112 -4.43 -2.87 -13.03
C ASN A 112 -5.27 -1.78 -12.36
N TYR A 113 -6.59 -1.87 -12.44
CA TYR A 113 -7.52 -0.89 -11.90
C TYR A 113 -7.31 -0.58 -10.40
N LEU A 114 -7.17 -1.62 -9.56
CA LEU A 114 -6.95 -1.43 -8.12
C LEU A 114 -5.63 -0.70 -7.83
N ASN A 115 -4.58 -0.96 -8.61
CA ASN A 115 -3.30 -0.27 -8.50
C ASN A 115 -3.42 1.23 -8.84
N VAL A 116 -4.28 1.58 -9.80
CA VAL A 116 -4.60 2.97 -10.15
C VAL A 116 -5.34 3.65 -9.01
N LEU A 117 -6.41 3.03 -8.50
CA LEU A 117 -7.14 3.54 -7.33
C LEU A 117 -6.21 3.77 -6.15
N ALA A 118 -5.36 2.79 -5.82
CA ALA A 118 -4.43 2.90 -4.70
C ALA A 118 -3.39 4.01 -4.89
N SER A 119 -2.99 4.29 -6.13
CA SER A 119 -2.07 5.39 -6.43
C SER A 119 -2.73 6.75 -6.26
N LEU A 120 -3.99 6.90 -6.69
CA LEU A 120 -4.76 8.12 -6.54
C LEU A 120 -5.13 8.39 -5.08
N ALA A 121 -5.58 7.37 -4.35
CA ALA A 121 -5.89 7.49 -2.94
C ALA A 121 -4.70 7.99 -2.12
N ARG A 122 -3.48 7.54 -2.45
CA ARG A 122 -2.25 8.03 -1.82
C ARG A 122 -1.95 9.49 -2.13
N LEU A 123 -2.13 9.91 -3.38
CA LEU A 123 -1.95 11.30 -3.78
C LEU A 123 -2.84 12.23 -2.95
N PHE A 124 -4.08 11.81 -2.69
CA PHE A 124 -5.06 12.61 -1.95
C PHE A 124 -4.89 12.58 -0.42
N ARG A 125 -3.97 11.75 0.11
CA ARG A 125 -3.57 11.84 1.53
C ARG A 125 -2.70 13.07 1.81
N ASP A 126 -2.03 13.62 0.80
CA ASP A 126 -1.26 14.86 0.93
C ASP A 126 -2.20 16.06 1.01
N ARG A 127 -2.38 16.57 2.22
CA ARG A 127 -3.27 17.69 2.50
C ARG A 127 -2.85 18.98 1.79
N ASP A 128 -1.55 19.26 1.70
CA ASP A 128 -1.07 20.49 1.06
C ASP A 128 -1.36 20.46 -0.44
N LEU A 129 -1.19 19.30 -1.07
CA LEU A 129 -1.53 19.09 -2.47
C LEU A 129 -3.03 19.26 -2.72
N VAL A 130 -3.87 18.69 -1.87
CA VAL A 130 -5.33 18.78 -1.97
C VAL A 130 -5.82 20.21 -1.72
N ASP A 131 -5.33 20.87 -0.68
CA ASP A 131 -5.68 22.26 -0.35
C ASP A 131 -5.27 23.21 -1.47
N ASN A 132 -4.13 22.95 -2.13
CA ASN A 132 -3.74 23.69 -3.33
C ASN A 132 -4.76 23.51 -4.46
N MET A 133 -5.31 22.31 -4.69
CA MET A 133 -6.37 22.14 -5.71
C MET A 133 -7.68 22.85 -5.32
N ILE A 134 -8.10 22.73 -4.05
CA ILE A 134 -9.35 23.31 -3.55
C ILE A 134 -9.34 24.83 -3.65
N THR A 135 -8.24 25.47 -3.23
CA THR A 135 -8.11 26.94 -3.12
C THR A 135 -7.85 27.65 -4.46
N ALA A 136 -7.98 26.97 -5.59
CA ALA A 136 -7.79 27.61 -6.89
C ALA A 136 -8.80 28.75 -7.11
N PRO A 137 -8.41 29.93 -7.59
CA PRO A 137 -9.33 31.06 -7.72
C PRO A 137 -10.38 30.87 -8.83
N ASP A 138 -10.06 30.06 -9.85
CA ASP A 138 -10.89 29.87 -11.03
C ASP A 138 -10.68 28.46 -11.63
N THR A 139 -11.59 28.04 -12.51
CA THR A 139 -11.60 26.69 -13.10
C THR A 139 -10.37 26.41 -13.96
N LYS A 140 -9.77 27.43 -14.59
CA LYS A 140 -8.55 27.27 -15.39
C LYS A 140 -7.37 26.99 -14.47
N THR A 141 -7.20 27.77 -13.41
CA THR A 141 -6.17 27.55 -12.39
C THR A 141 -6.40 26.22 -11.67
N PHE A 142 -7.64 25.85 -11.38
CA PHE A 142 -8.00 24.55 -10.82
C PHE A 142 -7.54 23.41 -11.74
N ALA A 143 -7.89 23.47 -13.02
CA ALA A 143 -7.43 22.50 -14.01
C ALA A 143 -5.90 22.43 -14.07
N GLU A 144 -5.20 23.57 -14.09
CA GLU A 144 -3.74 23.62 -14.07
C GLU A 144 -3.16 22.95 -12.82
N ARG A 145 -3.73 23.20 -11.64
CA ARG A 145 -3.29 22.57 -10.37
C ARG A 145 -3.62 21.08 -10.30
N VAL A 146 -4.76 20.64 -10.82
CA VAL A 146 -5.06 19.21 -10.99
C VAL A 146 -4.05 18.57 -11.95
N PHE A 147 -3.83 19.16 -13.12
CA PHE A 147 -2.81 18.66 -14.04
C PHE A 147 -1.42 18.66 -13.42
N LEU A 148 -1.06 19.68 -12.64
CA LEU A 148 0.24 19.76 -11.97
C LEU A 148 0.36 18.77 -10.81
N GLY A 149 -0.69 18.49 -10.04
CA GLY A 149 -0.66 17.47 -8.99
C GLY A 149 -0.57 16.05 -9.56
N PHE A 150 -1.27 15.81 -10.68
CA PHE A 150 -1.16 14.55 -11.42
C PHE A 150 0.13 14.46 -12.25
N SER A 151 0.68 15.59 -12.67
CA SER A 151 2.04 15.71 -13.21
C SER A 151 3.08 15.82 -12.10
N GLY A 152 2.66 15.93 -10.83
CA GLY A 152 3.47 16.01 -9.61
C GLY A 152 4.00 14.65 -9.20
N LEU A 153 3.46 13.60 -9.83
CA LEU A 153 4.22 12.40 -10.20
C LEU A 153 5.58 12.71 -10.88
N LEU A 154 5.87 13.94 -11.31
CA LEU A 154 7.09 14.38 -12.02
C LEU A 154 7.63 15.75 -11.52
N ALA A 155 7.11 16.35 -10.43
CA ALA A 155 7.54 17.68 -9.98
C ALA A 155 8.78 17.60 -9.07
N LYS A 156 9.89 18.13 -9.58
CA LYS A 156 11.22 18.19 -8.95
C LYS A 156 11.22 18.88 -7.57
N PRO A 157 11.66 18.20 -6.50
CA PRO A 157 11.98 18.86 -5.24
C PRO A 157 13.25 19.69 -5.41
N GLU A 158 13.33 20.79 -4.66
CA GLU A 158 14.50 21.66 -4.67
C GLU A 158 15.79 20.91 -4.31
N ARG A 159 16.78 21.09 -5.18
CA ARG A 159 18.09 20.43 -5.14
C ARG A 159 18.98 21.03 -4.07
N ARG A 160 19.30 20.25 -3.04
CA ARG A 160 20.56 20.41 -2.28
C ARG A 160 21.16 19.04 -1.93
N GLN A 161 21.82 18.39 -2.89
CA GLN A 161 22.79 17.35 -2.52
C GLN A 161 23.94 18.02 -1.77
N THR A 162 24.05 17.75 -0.47
CA THR A 162 25.16 18.26 0.35
C THR A 162 26.48 17.62 -0.09
N ARG A 163 27.62 18.29 0.16
CA ARG A 163 28.96 17.68 -0.04
C ARG A 163 29.08 16.34 0.71
N PHE A 164 28.39 16.22 1.84
CA PHE A 164 28.34 15.02 2.66
C PHE A 164 27.62 13.86 1.96
N ASN A 165 26.44 14.07 1.38
CA ASN A 165 25.73 13.01 0.63
C ASN A 165 26.58 12.48 -0.54
N ARG A 166 27.26 13.39 -1.26
CA ARG A 166 28.15 13.00 -2.36
C ARG A 166 29.33 12.16 -1.88
N LEU A 167 29.89 12.49 -0.71
CA LEU A 167 30.96 11.72 -0.10
C LEU A 167 30.45 10.32 0.30
N LEU A 168 29.32 10.24 1.00
CA LEU A 168 28.71 8.98 1.42
C LEU A 168 28.46 8.04 0.23
N LEU A 169 27.81 8.54 -0.83
CA LEU A 169 27.58 7.76 -2.05
C LEU A 169 28.88 7.29 -2.69
N LYS A 170 29.92 8.14 -2.75
CA LYS A 170 31.22 7.75 -3.29
C LYS A 170 31.89 6.63 -2.47
N GLU A 171 31.81 6.70 -1.15
CA GLU A 171 32.40 5.69 -0.26
C GLU A 171 31.57 4.40 -0.21
N SER A 172 30.26 4.46 -0.48
CA SER A 172 29.40 3.27 -0.59
C SER A 172 29.93 2.26 -1.61
N GLU A 173 30.43 2.68 -2.76
CA GLU A 173 30.99 1.74 -3.75
C GLU A 173 32.22 0.99 -3.23
N LYS A 174 33.09 1.69 -2.49
CA LYS A 174 34.29 1.06 -1.92
C LYS A 174 33.87 0.05 -0.86
N ILE A 175 32.93 0.42 0.02
CA ILE A 175 32.42 -0.45 1.07
C ILE A 175 31.73 -1.68 0.46
N ALA A 176 30.91 -1.50 -0.58
CA ALA A 176 30.25 -2.60 -1.28
C ALA A 176 31.27 -3.56 -1.89
N ARG A 177 32.34 -3.05 -2.50
CA ARG A 177 33.40 -3.88 -3.09
C ARG A 177 34.17 -4.67 -2.05
N GLU A 178 34.67 -4.01 -1.00
CA GLU A 178 35.44 -4.67 0.06
C GLU A 178 34.57 -5.66 0.86
N SER A 179 33.29 -5.36 1.03
CA SER A 179 32.34 -6.23 1.71
C SER A 179 31.82 -7.37 0.84
N LYS A 180 32.18 -7.41 -0.45
CA LYS A 180 31.70 -8.38 -1.46
C LYS A 180 30.18 -8.36 -1.65
N CYS A 181 29.58 -7.17 -1.67
CA CYS A 181 28.16 -7.01 -1.94
C CYS A 181 27.86 -7.27 -3.42
N SER A 182 26.73 -7.90 -3.73
CA SER A 182 26.24 -8.11 -5.10
C SER A 182 25.36 -6.97 -5.60
N ALA A 183 24.72 -6.21 -4.69
CA ALA A 183 23.92 -5.05 -5.03
C ALA A 183 23.95 -3.98 -3.92
N ILE A 184 23.59 -2.75 -4.30
CA ILE A 184 23.42 -1.61 -3.39
C ILE A 184 21.96 -1.19 -3.40
N LEU A 185 21.33 -1.17 -2.22
CA LEU A 185 19.96 -0.72 -1.99
C LEU A 185 19.99 0.73 -1.55
N LEU A 186 19.32 1.62 -2.29
CA LEU A 186 19.28 3.05 -2.00
C LEU A 186 17.86 3.44 -1.57
N PHE A 187 17.71 3.94 -0.35
CA PHE A 187 16.41 4.30 0.24
C PHE A 187 16.00 5.73 -0.15
N SER A 188 14.96 5.84 -0.97
CA SER A 188 14.53 7.12 -1.55
C SER A 188 13.75 8.02 -0.61
N ASP A 189 13.13 7.43 0.41
CA ASP A 189 12.38 8.15 1.42
C ASP A 189 13.25 9.11 2.25
N THR A 190 14.57 8.96 2.22
CA THR A 190 15.53 9.92 2.80
C THR A 190 15.38 11.32 2.18
N PHE A 191 14.92 11.41 0.93
CA PHE A 191 14.81 12.65 0.19
C PHE A 191 13.34 13.07 0.02
N ALA A 192 13.03 14.32 0.38
CA ALA A 192 11.67 14.83 0.53
C ALA A 192 10.84 14.87 -0.78
N GLY A 193 11.42 14.55 -1.94
CA GLY A 193 10.61 14.14 -3.08
C GLY A 193 11.36 13.23 -4.05
N GLY A 194 11.90 12.17 -3.47
CA GLY A 194 12.50 11.07 -4.21
C GLY A 194 13.93 11.35 -4.65
N ILE A 195 14.54 10.32 -5.25
CA ILE A 195 15.91 10.36 -5.72
C ILE A 195 15.93 10.72 -7.20
N GLU A 196 15.74 11.98 -7.53
CA GLU A 196 16.09 12.47 -8.87
C GLU A 196 17.59 12.79 -8.93
N GLY A 197 18.35 11.88 -9.55
CA GLY A 197 19.76 12.11 -9.88
C GLY A 197 20.78 11.47 -8.94
N ALA A 198 20.41 10.52 -8.07
CA ALA A 198 21.40 9.48 -7.79
C ALA A 198 21.56 8.72 -9.10
N ARG A 199 22.64 9.05 -9.81
CA ARG A 199 23.25 8.08 -10.70
C ARG A 199 23.38 6.81 -9.87
N GLY A 200 22.72 5.74 -10.31
CA GLY A 200 22.98 4.43 -9.76
C GLY A 200 24.49 4.20 -9.71
N PHE A 201 24.94 3.36 -8.79
CA PHE A 201 26.35 3.11 -8.62
C PHE A 201 26.90 2.47 -9.91
N PRO A 202 27.75 3.15 -10.71
CA PRO A 202 28.17 2.67 -12.04
C PRO A 202 28.74 1.24 -12.04
N ASN A 203 29.32 0.80 -10.92
CA ASN A 203 29.96 -0.51 -10.79
C ASN A 203 29.11 -1.54 -10.04
N PHE A 204 27.90 -1.20 -9.62
CA PHE A 204 27.04 -2.08 -8.83
C PHE A 204 25.61 -2.05 -9.32
N ARG A 205 24.97 -3.22 -9.27
CA ARG A 205 23.53 -3.32 -9.40
C ARG A 205 22.86 -2.48 -8.32
N THR A 206 22.15 -1.44 -8.73
CA THR A 206 21.49 -0.51 -7.82
C THR A 206 20.00 -0.79 -7.77
N VAL A 207 19.49 -1.06 -6.57
CA VAL A 207 18.07 -1.28 -6.31
C VAL A 207 17.52 -0.10 -5.51
N LEU A 208 16.51 0.57 -6.06
CA LEU A 208 15.87 1.70 -5.38
C LEU A 208 14.79 1.18 -4.43
N VAL A 209 14.82 1.59 -3.16
CA VAL A 209 13.76 1.28 -2.19
C VAL A 209 12.90 2.52 -1.99
N THR A 210 11.63 2.45 -2.37
CA THR A 210 10.69 3.59 -2.34
C THR A 210 9.52 3.34 -1.40
N ARG A 211 8.88 4.42 -0.90
CA ARG A 211 7.64 4.30 -0.11
C ARG A 211 6.40 4.30 -1.00
N ALA A 212 6.47 4.92 -2.17
CA ALA A 212 5.36 5.01 -3.10
C ALA A 212 5.78 4.74 -4.55
N ALA A 213 4.83 4.25 -5.36
CA ALA A 213 4.99 4.07 -6.81
C ALA A 213 5.25 5.39 -7.56
N SER A 214 4.85 6.53 -6.99
CA SER A 214 5.11 7.88 -7.53
C SER A 214 6.60 8.22 -7.58
N ASP A 215 7.40 7.65 -6.69
CA ASP A 215 8.85 7.90 -6.61
C ASP A 215 9.61 7.24 -7.77
N ARG A 216 8.96 6.39 -8.58
CA ARG A 216 9.56 5.69 -9.73
C ARG A 216 9.77 6.58 -10.95
N ALA A 217 9.31 7.83 -10.95
CA ALA A 217 9.02 8.56 -12.17
C ALA A 217 10.23 9.13 -12.96
N GLN A 218 11.47 8.97 -12.48
CA GLN A 218 12.65 9.33 -13.27
C GLN A 218 13.73 8.24 -13.22
N GLU A 219 13.62 7.30 -14.17
CA GLU A 219 14.68 6.38 -14.52
C GLU A 219 15.90 7.18 -15.03
N SER A 220 16.94 7.30 -14.21
CA SER A 220 18.29 7.42 -14.73
C SER A 220 18.74 6.02 -15.16
N GLY A 221 19.37 5.88 -16.33
CA GLY A 221 19.71 4.58 -16.94
C GLY A 221 20.72 3.71 -16.17
N GLN A 222 20.94 3.95 -14.89
CA GLN A 222 21.82 3.19 -13.98
C GLN A 222 21.08 2.53 -12.80
N ILE A 223 19.75 2.70 -12.70
CA ILE A 223 18.92 2.01 -11.71
C ILE A 223 18.29 0.79 -12.39
N GLU A 224 18.62 -0.41 -11.91
CA GLU A 224 18.21 -1.65 -12.58
C GLU A 224 16.78 -2.08 -12.19
N THR A 225 16.39 -1.84 -10.93
CA THR A 225 15.07 -2.24 -10.41
C THR A 225 14.66 -1.39 -9.20
N ALA A 226 13.36 -1.24 -8.95
CA ALA A 226 12.81 -0.56 -7.77
C ALA A 226 11.90 -1.50 -6.95
N ILE A 227 12.03 -1.44 -5.63
CA ILE A 227 11.22 -2.15 -4.63
C ILE A 227 10.40 -1.11 -3.87
N GLU A 228 9.09 -1.31 -3.81
CA GLU A 228 8.19 -0.43 -3.06
C GLU A 228 7.88 -1.08 -1.70
N VAL A 229 8.21 -0.37 -0.63
CA VAL A 229 8.07 -0.84 0.75
C VAL A 229 7.12 0.08 1.49
N ARG A 230 5.93 -0.42 1.82
CA ARG A 230 4.93 0.30 2.62
C ARG A 230 5.16 0.17 4.13
N SER A 231 6.40 -0.08 4.56
CA SER A 231 6.72 -0.19 5.98
C SER A 231 6.80 1.21 6.59
N PHE A 232 5.84 1.56 7.45
CA PHE A 232 5.80 2.81 8.22
C PHE A 232 6.75 2.80 9.43
N SER A 233 7.78 1.95 9.42
CA SER A 233 8.79 1.96 10.47
C SER A 233 9.68 3.19 10.34
N SER A 234 9.92 3.89 11.44
CA SER A 234 11.03 4.86 11.56
C SER A 234 12.39 4.17 11.68
N GLN A 235 12.41 2.83 11.81
CA GLN A 235 13.63 2.06 11.98
C GLN A 235 14.17 1.56 10.64
N ARG A 236 15.42 1.93 10.39
CA ARG A 236 16.15 1.64 9.16
C ARG A 236 16.28 0.13 8.88
N LEU A 237 16.57 -0.67 9.91
CA LEU A 237 16.72 -2.12 9.75
C LEU A 237 15.40 -2.81 9.38
N SER A 238 14.29 -2.41 10.01
CA SER A 238 12.94 -2.96 9.73
C SER A 238 12.50 -2.67 8.30
N GLN A 239 12.79 -1.46 7.79
CA GLN A 239 12.58 -1.13 6.38
C GLN A 239 13.48 -1.96 5.45
N ALA A 240 14.75 -2.15 5.80
CA ALA A 240 15.68 -2.97 5.03
C ALA A 240 15.26 -4.43 4.98
N ARG A 241 14.84 -5.02 6.11
CA ARG A 241 14.30 -6.39 6.15
C ARG A 241 13.07 -6.54 5.24
N SER A 242 12.15 -5.57 5.28
CA SER A 242 10.97 -5.57 4.42
C SER A 242 11.33 -5.46 2.94
N ALA A 243 12.26 -4.55 2.60
CA ALA A 243 12.76 -4.36 1.23
C ALA A 243 13.42 -5.63 0.69
N ILE A 244 14.28 -6.26 1.49
CA ILE A 244 15.01 -7.48 1.11
C ILE A 244 14.04 -8.64 0.96
N LEU A 245 13.08 -8.80 1.88
CA LEU A 245 12.04 -9.82 1.75
C LEU A 245 11.29 -9.65 0.42
N ILE A 246 10.82 -8.45 0.09
CA ILE A 246 10.13 -8.19 -1.18
C ILE A 246 11.06 -8.42 -2.38
N GLY A 247 12.34 -8.07 -2.25
CA GLY A 247 13.33 -8.30 -3.30
C GLY A 247 13.58 -9.79 -3.55
N LEU A 248 13.66 -10.60 -2.50
CA LEU A 248 13.77 -12.05 -2.58
C LEU A 248 12.53 -12.66 -3.26
N THR A 249 11.33 -12.23 -2.88
CA THR A 249 10.09 -12.78 -3.45
C THR A 249 9.89 -12.43 -4.92
N ARG A 250 10.40 -11.27 -5.35
CA ARG A 250 10.42 -10.85 -6.77
C ARG A 250 11.60 -11.43 -7.56
N GLY A 251 12.47 -12.23 -6.94
CA GLY A 251 13.69 -12.76 -7.58
C GLY A 251 14.74 -11.69 -7.89
N ILE A 252 14.65 -10.51 -7.27
CA ILE A 252 15.64 -9.43 -7.40
C ILE A 252 16.91 -9.84 -6.65
N PHE A 253 16.79 -10.50 -5.50
CA PHE A 253 17.92 -11.00 -4.72
C PHE A 253 17.89 -12.52 -4.63
N LYS A 254 19.06 -13.13 -4.38
CA LYS A 254 19.24 -14.55 -4.08
C LYS A 254 19.53 -14.73 -2.60
N HIS A 255 19.27 -15.92 -2.06
CA HIS A 255 19.48 -16.22 -0.63
C HIS A 255 20.93 -16.04 -0.17
N ASN A 256 21.91 -16.18 -1.07
CA ASN A 256 23.34 -16.03 -0.78
C ASN A 256 23.89 -14.65 -1.17
N ASP A 257 23.03 -13.69 -1.52
CA ASP A 257 23.47 -12.33 -1.82
C ASP A 257 23.89 -11.59 -0.55
N ARG A 258 24.84 -10.67 -0.71
CA ARG A 258 25.18 -9.67 0.29
C ARG A 258 24.87 -8.29 -0.26
N LEU A 259 24.21 -7.46 0.53
CA LEU A 259 23.65 -6.19 0.09
C LEU A 259 24.23 -5.05 0.90
N LEU A 260 24.46 -3.90 0.26
CA LEU A 260 24.75 -2.65 0.97
C LEU A 260 23.51 -1.76 0.94
N CYS A 261 22.92 -1.48 2.09
CA CYS A 261 21.83 -0.53 2.26
C CYS A 261 22.40 0.87 2.52
N VAL A 262 21.92 1.86 1.77
CA VAL A 262 22.32 3.27 1.83
C VAL A 262 21.08 4.12 2.04
N GLY A 263 21.03 4.87 3.13
CA GLY A 263 19.86 5.68 3.46
C GLY A 263 20.12 6.70 4.57
N GLY A 264 19.04 7.28 5.08
CA GLY A 264 19.07 8.27 6.13
C GLY A 264 17.71 8.46 6.80
N ILE A 265 17.58 9.51 7.61
CA ILE A 265 16.29 9.87 8.19
C ILE A 265 15.31 10.25 7.06
N PRO A 266 14.06 9.75 7.07
CA PRO A 266 13.07 10.10 6.06
C PRO A 266 12.87 11.61 5.93
N SER A 267 12.78 12.12 4.69
CA SER A 267 12.62 13.53 4.33
C SER A 267 13.69 14.49 4.86
N SER A 268 14.80 13.99 5.44
CA SER A 268 15.89 14.83 5.96
C SER A 268 16.77 15.42 4.87
N ASN A 269 16.68 14.89 3.65
CA ASN A 269 17.60 15.15 2.53
C ASN A 269 19.08 14.87 2.87
N GLN A 270 19.36 14.09 3.91
CA GLN A 270 20.70 13.77 4.36
C GLN A 270 20.86 12.26 4.52
N LEU A 271 21.81 11.69 3.77
CA LEU A 271 22.26 10.32 4.01
C LEU A 271 23.07 10.30 5.30
N ASP A 272 22.88 9.28 6.12
CA ASP A 272 23.61 9.11 7.38
C ASP A 272 23.98 7.65 7.69
N THR A 273 23.45 6.70 6.91
CA THR A 273 23.53 5.26 7.21
C THR A 273 24.05 4.46 6.03
N LEU A 274 25.01 3.59 6.31
CA LEU A 274 25.47 2.49 5.46
C LEU A 274 25.38 1.20 6.26
N MET A 275 24.73 0.18 5.71
CA MET A 275 24.51 -1.10 6.40
C MET A 275 24.75 -2.26 5.44
N VAL A 276 25.68 -3.14 5.79
CA VAL A 276 25.93 -4.38 5.03
C VAL A 276 25.07 -5.49 5.60
N ILE A 277 24.22 -6.09 4.77
CA ILE A 277 23.31 -7.19 5.14
C ILE A 277 23.71 -8.44 4.38
N ASP A 278 23.90 -9.53 5.12
CA ASP A 278 24.15 -10.86 4.60
C ASP A 278 22.84 -11.64 4.61
N ILE A 279 22.26 -11.90 3.44
CA ILE A 279 20.89 -12.44 3.36
C ILE A 279 20.82 -13.83 3.97
N GLU A 280 21.80 -14.69 3.70
CA GLU A 280 21.81 -16.07 4.19
C GLU A 280 21.77 -16.10 5.72
N ARG A 281 22.53 -15.21 6.35
CA ARG A 281 22.58 -15.11 7.82
C ARG A 281 21.35 -14.42 8.41
N GLU A 282 20.86 -13.35 7.79
CA GLU A 282 19.75 -12.55 8.32
C GLU A 282 18.39 -13.23 8.12
N PHE A 283 18.22 -13.99 7.04
CA PHE A 283 16.96 -14.65 6.67
C PHE A 283 17.02 -16.18 6.82
N GLN A 284 18.02 -16.70 7.56
CA GLN A 284 18.24 -18.13 7.77
C GLN A 284 16.99 -18.86 8.29
N SER A 285 16.14 -18.19 9.06
CA SER A 285 14.92 -18.77 9.61
C SER A 285 13.78 -18.89 8.58
N VAL A 286 13.77 -18.09 7.52
CA VAL A 286 12.66 -18.05 6.54
C VAL A 286 13.01 -18.80 5.26
N ILE A 287 14.29 -18.80 4.90
CA ILE A 287 14.77 -19.42 3.66
C ILE A 287 15.25 -20.83 3.97
N ASP A 288 14.36 -21.81 3.81
CA ASP A 288 14.82 -23.18 3.61
C ASP A 288 15.62 -23.26 2.29
N ARG A 289 16.55 -24.22 2.19
CA ARG A 289 17.46 -24.42 1.05
C ARG A 289 16.79 -24.49 -0.34
N GLU A 290 15.46 -24.62 -0.41
CA GLU A 290 14.67 -24.71 -1.63
C GLU A 290 14.02 -23.39 -2.13
N ASN A 291 14.35 -22.22 -1.56
CA ASN A 291 13.79 -20.91 -1.95
C ASN A 291 12.25 -20.75 -1.76
N ASP A 292 11.61 -21.55 -0.90
CA ASP A 292 10.14 -21.53 -0.67
C ASP A 292 9.72 -20.45 0.36
N LEU A 293 10.03 -19.19 0.03
CA LEU A 293 9.69 -18.01 0.84
C LEU A 293 8.18 -17.69 0.82
N LEU A 294 7.51 -17.91 -0.31
CA LEU A 294 6.08 -17.66 -0.50
C LEU A 294 5.36 -18.91 -0.99
N PRO A 295 4.18 -19.25 -0.42
CA PRO A 295 3.29 -20.22 -1.02
C PRO A 295 2.97 -19.82 -2.47
N PRO A 296 2.96 -20.75 -3.44
CA PRO A 296 2.65 -20.45 -4.83
C PRO A 296 1.26 -19.81 -5.03
N SER A 297 0.35 -20.03 -4.09
CA SER A 297 -1.00 -19.47 -4.10
C SER A 297 -1.06 -17.97 -3.75
N VAL A 298 -0.03 -17.43 -3.10
CA VAL A 298 -0.02 -16.05 -2.57
C VAL A 298 0.64 -15.09 -3.55
N LYS A 299 -0.13 -14.10 -4.02
CA LYS A 299 0.39 -13.03 -4.87
C LYS A 299 1.28 -12.08 -4.07
N ILE A 300 2.37 -11.63 -4.70
CA ILE A 300 3.35 -10.75 -4.06
C ILE A 300 2.71 -9.43 -3.64
N GLU A 301 1.83 -8.85 -4.47
CA GLU A 301 1.17 -7.57 -4.18
C GLU A 301 0.26 -7.67 -2.95
N VAL A 302 -0.32 -8.84 -2.69
CA VAL A 302 -1.16 -9.10 -1.50
C VAL A 302 -0.30 -9.11 -0.25
N LEU A 303 0.84 -9.80 -0.27
CA LEU A 303 1.76 -9.80 0.87
C LEU A 303 2.30 -8.40 1.15
N GLU A 304 2.74 -7.68 0.11
CA GLU A 304 3.23 -6.29 0.23
C GLU A 304 2.18 -5.38 0.90
N ARG A 305 0.93 -5.52 0.47
CA ARG A 305 -0.18 -4.76 1.03
C ARG A 305 -0.43 -5.11 2.50
N MET A 306 -0.43 -6.40 2.85
CA MET A 306 -0.67 -6.84 4.21
C MET A 306 0.47 -6.50 5.17
N ILE A 307 1.73 -6.54 4.73
CA ILE A 307 2.87 -6.03 5.51
C ILE A 307 2.69 -4.53 5.77
N GLY A 308 2.25 -3.78 4.76
CA GLY A 308 1.95 -2.35 4.92
C GLY A 308 0.88 -2.09 5.99
N ILE A 309 -0.28 -2.74 5.87
CA ILE A 309 -1.39 -2.59 6.83
C ILE A 309 -0.97 -3.03 8.24
N ALA A 310 -0.28 -4.16 8.37
CA ALA A 310 0.21 -4.64 9.67
C ALA A 310 1.19 -3.65 10.31
N THR A 311 2.05 -3.03 9.50
CA THR A 311 2.98 -2.00 9.98
C THR A 311 2.25 -0.71 10.39
N GLU A 312 1.28 -0.24 9.60
CA GLU A 312 0.44 0.92 9.97
C GLU A 312 -0.26 0.67 11.32
N LEU A 313 -0.92 -0.48 11.47
CA LEU A 313 -1.58 -0.88 12.72
C LEU A 313 -0.63 -0.94 13.91
N SER A 314 0.60 -1.40 13.70
CA SER A 314 1.60 -1.51 14.77
C SER A 314 2.10 -0.16 15.29
N VAL A 315 2.07 0.87 14.44
CA VAL A 315 2.57 2.22 14.75
C VAL A 315 1.43 3.12 15.23
N GLU A 316 0.32 3.15 14.49
CA GLU A 316 -0.82 4.04 14.73
C GLU A 316 -1.81 3.45 15.75
N GLY A 317 -1.90 2.13 15.83
CA GLY A 317 -2.99 1.46 16.54
C GLY A 317 -4.35 1.81 15.93
N ARG A 318 -5.39 1.91 16.77
CA ARG A 318 -6.70 2.45 16.41
C ARG A 318 -7.18 3.38 17.52
N GLU A 319 -7.58 4.60 17.16
CA GLU A 319 -7.99 5.64 18.12
C GLU A 319 -6.95 5.88 19.24
N GLY A 320 -5.65 5.77 18.90
CA GLY A 320 -4.55 5.91 19.85
C GLY A 320 -4.32 4.72 20.79
N LYS A 321 -5.09 3.63 20.64
CA LYS A 321 -4.92 2.40 21.42
C LYS A 321 -4.14 1.36 20.61
N PRO A 322 -3.20 0.63 21.24
CA PRO A 322 -2.51 -0.47 20.59
C PRO A 322 -3.48 -1.57 20.13
N VAL A 323 -3.29 -2.06 18.92
CA VAL A 323 -4.11 -3.14 18.33
C VAL A 323 -3.25 -4.38 18.13
N GLY A 324 -3.79 -5.54 18.51
CA GLY A 324 -3.18 -6.84 18.22
C GLY A 324 -4.07 -7.63 17.30
N THR A 325 -3.54 -8.04 16.15
CA THR A 325 -4.31 -8.76 15.12
C THR A 325 -3.44 -9.82 14.45
N MET A 326 -4.08 -10.73 13.73
CA MET A 326 -3.43 -11.78 12.95
C MET A 326 -4.08 -11.86 11.57
N PHE A 327 -3.27 -11.93 10.52
CA PHE A 327 -3.70 -12.13 9.15
C PHE A 327 -3.13 -13.43 8.62
N VAL A 328 -3.98 -14.37 8.20
CA VAL A 328 -3.56 -15.61 7.54
C VAL A 328 -3.86 -15.52 6.05
N ILE A 329 -2.85 -15.75 5.21
CA ILE A 329 -2.87 -15.49 3.78
C ILE A 329 -2.46 -16.76 3.02
N GLY A 330 -3.36 -17.28 2.18
CA GLY A 330 -3.12 -18.50 1.39
C GLY A 330 -3.81 -19.74 1.95
N ASP A 331 -3.85 -20.81 1.14
CA ASP A 331 -4.48 -22.11 1.42
C ASP A 331 -5.80 -22.03 2.21
N THR A 332 -6.71 -21.17 1.78
CA THR A 332 -7.93 -20.84 2.54
C THR A 332 -8.87 -22.03 2.67
N GLU A 333 -8.84 -22.98 1.74
CA GLU A 333 -9.64 -24.21 1.85
C GLU A 333 -9.25 -25.00 3.10
N LYS A 334 -7.94 -25.21 3.30
CA LYS A 334 -7.43 -25.90 4.49
C LYS A 334 -7.51 -25.03 5.74
N VAL A 335 -7.22 -23.74 5.64
CA VAL A 335 -7.32 -22.82 6.78
C VAL A 335 -8.76 -22.76 7.31
N ASN A 336 -9.76 -22.73 6.44
CA ASN A 336 -11.17 -22.68 6.84
C ASN A 336 -11.62 -23.94 7.62
N SER A 337 -11.00 -25.11 7.43
CA SER A 337 -11.29 -26.29 8.26
C SER A 337 -10.77 -26.16 9.70
N MET A 338 -9.92 -25.17 9.97
CA MET A 338 -9.32 -24.86 11.28
C MET A 338 -9.89 -23.56 11.89
N VAL A 339 -10.86 -22.94 11.23
CA VAL A 339 -11.44 -21.66 11.64
C VAL A 339 -12.76 -21.87 12.36
N LYS A 340 -12.93 -21.18 13.50
CA LYS A 340 -14.22 -21.03 14.18
C LYS A 340 -14.56 -19.54 14.28
N PRO A 341 -15.73 -19.09 13.80
CA PRO A 341 -16.11 -17.69 13.93
C PRO A 341 -16.35 -17.33 15.40
N LEU A 342 -15.73 -16.26 15.88
CA LEU A 342 -16.02 -15.69 17.21
C LEU A 342 -17.15 -14.65 17.13
N VAL A 343 -17.25 -13.99 15.99
CA VAL A 343 -18.29 -13.01 15.66
C VAL A 343 -18.86 -13.30 14.27
N LEU A 344 -19.99 -12.69 13.94
CA LEU A 344 -20.52 -12.72 12.59
C LEU A 344 -19.49 -12.14 11.62
N ASN A 345 -19.29 -12.82 10.50
CA ASN A 345 -18.31 -12.40 9.51
C ASN A 345 -18.75 -11.10 8.82
N PRO A 346 -18.05 -9.97 9.03
CA PRO A 346 -18.46 -8.69 8.45
C PRO A 346 -18.23 -8.62 6.94
N PHE A 347 -17.46 -9.55 6.36
CA PHE A 347 -17.18 -9.61 4.92
C PHE A 347 -18.13 -10.53 4.14
N TYR A 348 -19.09 -11.16 4.83
CA TYR A 348 -20.08 -12.01 4.18
C TYR A 348 -21.11 -11.19 3.40
N GLY A 349 -21.45 -11.62 2.19
CA GLY A 349 -22.44 -10.94 1.32
C GLY A 349 -21.88 -9.80 0.46
N TYR A 350 -20.68 -9.31 0.74
CA TYR A 350 -20.01 -8.30 -0.11
C TYR A 350 -19.37 -8.92 -1.35
N ARG A 351 -19.29 -8.13 -2.43
CA ARG A 351 -18.62 -8.55 -3.67
C ARG A 351 -17.13 -8.77 -3.41
N MET A 352 -16.53 -9.71 -4.15
CA MET A 352 -15.10 -10.03 -4.06
C MET A 352 -14.21 -8.78 -4.22
N GLU A 353 -14.52 -7.89 -5.17
CA GLU A 353 -13.78 -6.63 -5.38
C GLU A 353 -13.85 -5.66 -4.19
N ASP A 354 -14.96 -5.67 -3.46
CA ASP A 354 -15.21 -4.78 -2.33
C ASP A 354 -14.58 -5.28 -1.04
N ARG A 355 -14.15 -6.54 -1.01
CA ARG A 355 -13.45 -7.16 0.13
C ARG A 355 -12.05 -7.63 -0.25
N ASN A 356 -11.44 -7.03 -1.27
CA ASN A 356 -10.06 -7.31 -1.64
C ASN A 356 -9.10 -6.34 -0.92
N VAL A 357 -8.03 -6.84 -0.31
CA VAL A 357 -7.04 -6.01 0.42
C VAL A 357 -6.31 -5.00 -0.46
N LEU A 358 -6.25 -5.25 -1.78
CA LEU A 358 -5.68 -4.33 -2.76
C LEU A 358 -6.61 -3.14 -3.05
N ASN A 359 -7.87 -3.21 -2.63
CA ASN A 359 -8.79 -2.09 -2.69
C ASN A 359 -8.36 -1.02 -1.64
N PRO A 360 -8.05 0.23 -2.05
CA PRO A 360 -7.58 1.25 -1.11
C PRO A 360 -8.62 1.68 -0.06
N PHE A 361 -9.92 1.52 -0.35
CA PHE A 361 -11.00 1.84 0.59
C PHE A 361 -11.12 0.81 1.73
N MET A 362 -10.41 -0.30 1.61
CA MET A 362 -10.42 -1.38 2.59
C MET A 362 -9.50 -1.10 3.80
N ASP A 363 -8.68 -0.06 3.76
CA ASP A 363 -7.71 0.24 4.83
C ASP A 363 -8.40 0.49 6.16
N GLU A 364 -9.35 1.41 6.18
CA GLU A 364 -10.08 1.73 7.42
C GLU A 364 -10.93 0.55 7.89
N THR A 365 -11.55 -0.20 6.97
CA THR A 365 -12.35 -1.38 7.32
C THR A 365 -11.48 -2.49 7.95
N ILE A 366 -10.31 -2.79 7.39
CA ILE A 366 -9.39 -3.77 7.99
C ILE A 366 -8.89 -3.27 9.34
N LYS A 367 -8.56 -1.98 9.46
CA LYS A 367 -8.10 -1.39 10.73
C LYS A 367 -9.18 -1.45 11.81
N GLU A 368 -10.42 -1.11 11.46
CA GLU A 368 -11.58 -1.15 12.35
C GLU A 368 -11.83 -2.58 12.84
N TYR A 369 -11.90 -3.54 11.93
CA TYR A 369 -12.09 -4.94 12.29
C TYR A 369 -10.86 -5.62 12.89
N SER A 370 -9.69 -4.97 12.92
CA SER A 370 -8.52 -5.50 13.62
C SER A 370 -8.63 -5.35 15.14
N VAL A 371 -9.57 -4.54 15.63
CA VAL A 371 -9.86 -4.39 17.08
C VAL A 371 -10.61 -5.59 17.65
N ILE A 372 -11.33 -6.34 16.80
CA ILE A 372 -12.15 -7.47 17.26
C ILE A 372 -11.31 -8.71 17.59
N ASP A 373 -11.86 -9.60 18.41
CA ASP A 373 -11.18 -10.85 18.77
C ASP A 373 -11.09 -11.83 17.59
N GLY A 374 -9.95 -12.52 17.50
CA GLY A 374 -9.62 -13.44 16.41
C GLY A 374 -8.61 -12.86 15.43
N GLY A 375 -8.70 -13.31 14.18
CA GLY A 375 -7.88 -12.86 13.06
C GLY A 375 -8.64 -12.89 11.73
N PHE A 376 -7.93 -12.56 10.66
CA PHE A 376 -8.41 -12.53 9.29
C PHE A 376 -7.95 -13.76 8.52
N VAL A 377 -8.82 -14.26 7.66
CA VAL A 377 -8.49 -15.29 6.67
C VAL A 377 -8.60 -14.66 5.29
N ILE A 378 -7.50 -14.69 4.55
CA ILE A 378 -7.32 -13.97 3.29
C ILE A 378 -6.83 -14.96 2.23
N ARG A 379 -7.49 -14.97 1.08
CA ARG A 379 -7.05 -15.74 -0.08
C ARG A 379 -5.75 -15.18 -0.63
N GLY A 380 -4.97 -16.04 -1.28
CA GLY A 380 -3.72 -15.62 -1.89
C GLY A 380 -3.87 -14.58 -3.02
N ASP A 381 -5.07 -14.38 -3.56
CA ASP A 381 -5.40 -13.32 -4.51
C ASP A 381 -5.93 -12.02 -3.86
N GLY A 382 -5.95 -11.96 -2.52
CA GLY A 382 -6.26 -10.77 -1.73
C GLY A 382 -7.71 -10.65 -1.27
N ILE A 383 -8.58 -11.62 -1.57
CA ILE A 383 -9.96 -11.62 -1.09
C ILE A 383 -10.01 -11.98 0.39
N ILE A 384 -10.60 -11.12 1.21
CA ILE A 384 -10.87 -11.39 2.63
C ILE A 384 -12.07 -12.34 2.69
N GLU A 385 -11.85 -13.55 3.20
CA GLU A 385 -12.92 -14.53 3.41
C GLU A 385 -13.62 -14.31 4.74
N SER A 386 -12.86 -14.00 5.80
CA SER A 386 -13.41 -13.71 7.12
C SER A 386 -12.54 -12.80 7.96
N ALA A 387 -13.17 -12.15 8.94
CA ALA A 387 -12.52 -11.50 10.08
C ALA A 387 -13.20 -11.94 11.37
N GLY A 388 -12.52 -11.72 12.50
CA GLY A 388 -13.01 -12.16 13.81
C GLY A 388 -13.06 -13.68 13.96
N SER A 389 -12.10 -14.36 13.33
CA SER A 389 -12.02 -15.82 13.27
C SER A 389 -10.99 -16.35 14.26
N LEU A 390 -11.40 -17.28 15.12
CA LEU A 390 -10.47 -18.08 15.93
C LEU A 390 -9.85 -19.15 15.06
N ILE A 391 -8.53 -19.13 14.94
CA ILE A 391 -7.77 -20.13 14.17
C ILE A 391 -7.17 -21.12 15.14
N HIS A 392 -7.59 -22.38 15.02
CA HIS A 392 -7.18 -23.46 15.91
C HIS A 392 -6.65 -24.62 15.07
N ALA A 393 -5.34 -24.67 14.90
CA ALA A 393 -4.67 -25.75 14.20
C ALA A 393 -4.69 -27.05 15.03
N PRO A 394 -4.39 -28.21 14.44
CA PRO A 394 -4.19 -29.44 15.21
C PRO A 394 -3.08 -29.28 16.27
N ALA A 395 -3.27 -29.91 17.44
CA ALA A 395 -2.41 -29.73 18.62
C ALA A 395 -0.93 -30.04 18.37
N GLU A 396 -0.64 -30.99 17.48
CA GLU A 396 0.73 -31.38 17.07
C GLU A 396 1.54 -30.26 16.39
N PHE A 397 0.86 -29.24 15.87
CA PHE A 397 1.52 -28.11 15.22
C PHE A 397 1.85 -26.97 16.18
N TYR A 398 1.36 -27.01 17.43
CA TYR A 398 1.74 -26.04 18.44
C TYR A 398 3.11 -26.39 19.02
N HIS A 399 4.06 -25.47 18.87
CA HIS A 399 5.39 -25.54 19.47
C HIS A 399 5.54 -24.43 20.51
N ASN A 400 6.45 -24.63 21.47
CA ASN A 400 6.77 -23.60 22.44
C ASN A 400 7.50 -22.45 21.74
N LEU A 401 6.79 -21.33 21.54
CA LEU A 401 7.43 -20.07 21.22
C LEU A 401 8.17 -19.53 22.45
N PRO A 402 9.21 -18.69 22.25
CA PRO A 402 9.87 -18.00 23.35
C PRO A 402 8.88 -17.24 24.24
N SER A 403 9.25 -16.97 25.48
CA SER A 403 8.45 -16.12 26.37
C SER A 403 8.26 -14.73 25.75
N GLY A 404 7.06 -14.16 25.90
CA GLY A 404 6.67 -12.86 25.32
C GLY A 404 5.75 -12.94 24.10
N PHE A 405 5.56 -14.13 23.52
CA PHE A 405 4.62 -14.36 22.41
C PHE A 405 3.29 -14.93 22.91
N GLY A 406 2.20 -14.23 22.59
CA GLY A 406 0.84 -14.60 23.00
C GLY A 406 0.16 -15.64 22.10
N THR A 407 -1.10 -15.97 22.42
CA THR A 407 -1.91 -17.00 21.74
C THR A 407 -2.02 -16.82 20.23
N ARG A 408 -2.15 -15.57 19.73
CA ARG A 408 -2.16 -15.26 18.28
C ARG A 408 -0.87 -15.68 17.58
N HIS A 409 0.30 -15.50 18.21
CA HIS A 409 1.58 -15.91 17.62
C HIS A 409 1.70 -17.43 17.56
N SER A 410 1.27 -18.14 18.61
CA SER A 410 1.26 -19.60 18.62
C SER A 410 0.30 -20.15 17.56
N ALA A 411 -0.88 -19.54 17.40
CA ALA A 411 -1.83 -19.91 16.35
C ALA A 411 -1.26 -19.64 14.95
N ALA A 412 -0.57 -18.52 14.73
CA ALA A 412 0.10 -18.18 13.47
C ALA A 412 1.21 -19.17 13.10
N ALA A 413 2.04 -19.55 14.07
CA ALA A 413 3.05 -20.58 13.85
C ALA A 413 2.40 -21.93 13.51
N ALA A 414 1.39 -22.34 14.28
CA ALA A 414 0.74 -23.63 14.09
C ALA A 414 -0.01 -23.73 12.74
N VAL A 415 -0.77 -22.70 12.37
CA VAL A 415 -1.55 -22.70 11.11
C VAL A 415 -0.65 -22.72 9.88
N THR A 416 0.48 -22.00 9.90
CA THR A 416 1.44 -21.97 8.78
C THR A 416 2.25 -23.25 8.65
N LYS A 417 2.28 -24.09 9.70
CA LYS A 417 2.82 -25.46 9.66
C LYS A 417 1.77 -26.47 9.18
N ALA A 418 0.50 -26.22 9.51
CA ALA A 418 -0.61 -27.08 9.12
C ALA A 418 -1.06 -26.86 7.66
N ALA A 419 -0.95 -25.65 7.12
CA ALA A 419 -1.42 -25.26 5.79
C ALA A 419 -0.36 -24.48 4.99
N ASP A 420 -0.46 -24.50 3.66
CA ASP A 420 0.48 -23.80 2.78
C ASP A 420 0.16 -22.30 2.69
N CYS A 421 0.35 -21.61 3.81
CA CYS A 421 0.00 -20.21 3.98
C CYS A 421 1.12 -19.40 4.68
N ILE A 422 0.91 -18.09 4.74
CA ILE A 422 1.70 -17.12 5.52
C ILE A 422 0.81 -16.55 6.61
N SER A 423 1.37 -16.26 7.77
CA SER A 423 0.66 -15.49 8.81
C SER A 423 1.44 -14.25 9.21
N LEU A 424 0.75 -13.11 9.34
CA LEU A 424 1.29 -11.87 9.89
C LEU A 424 0.62 -11.58 11.23
N CYS A 425 1.40 -11.45 12.29
CA CYS A 425 0.92 -11.07 13.61
C CYS A 425 1.39 -9.67 13.97
N VAL A 426 0.45 -8.85 14.46
CA VAL A 426 0.72 -7.58 15.12
C VAL A 426 0.50 -7.77 16.61
N SER A 427 1.53 -7.48 17.41
CA SER A 427 1.48 -7.60 18.86
C SER A 427 0.94 -6.32 19.50
N ALA A 428 -0.17 -6.41 20.25
CA ALA A 428 -0.74 -5.26 20.93
C ALA A 428 0.21 -4.67 22.00
N SER A 429 0.94 -5.52 22.73
CA SER A 429 1.79 -5.09 23.84
C SER A 429 3.10 -4.46 23.38
N SER A 430 3.70 -5.04 22.34
CA SER A 430 5.02 -4.62 21.86
C SER A 430 4.98 -3.80 20.58
N GLY A 431 3.88 -3.79 19.82
CA GLY A 431 3.85 -3.24 18.46
C GLY A 431 4.75 -4.00 17.49
N GLN A 432 5.21 -5.22 17.84
CA GLN A 432 6.02 -6.04 16.95
C GLN A 432 5.16 -6.57 15.80
N VAL A 433 5.69 -6.51 14.58
CA VAL A 433 5.09 -7.17 13.41
C VAL A 433 5.94 -8.39 13.06
N THR A 434 5.31 -9.55 13.05
CA THR A 434 6.00 -10.84 12.87
C THR A 434 5.36 -11.62 11.73
N LEU A 435 6.17 -12.07 10.79
CA LEU A 435 5.77 -13.00 9.73
C LEU A 435 6.06 -14.43 10.16
N PHE A 436 5.15 -15.34 9.84
CA PHE A 436 5.30 -16.78 10.03
C PHE A 436 5.15 -17.53 8.71
N ARG A 437 6.03 -18.50 8.49
CA ARG A 437 6.00 -19.43 7.35
C ARG A 437 6.49 -20.79 7.82
N LYS A 438 5.73 -21.86 7.53
CA LYS A 438 6.06 -23.24 7.96
C LYS A 438 6.35 -23.37 9.47
N GLY A 439 5.69 -22.55 10.29
CA GLY A 439 5.91 -22.47 11.73
C GLY A 439 7.17 -21.72 12.16
N VAL A 440 7.96 -21.18 11.24
CA VAL A 440 9.14 -20.37 11.55
C VAL A 440 8.79 -18.90 11.62
N MET A 441 9.38 -18.21 12.61
CA MET A 441 9.12 -16.82 12.95
C MET A 441 10.14 -15.88 12.30
N PHE A 442 9.67 -14.74 11.79
CA PHE A 442 10.49 -13.66 11.23
C PHE A 442 9.99 -12.27 11.64
N PRO A 443 10.69 -11.59 12.56
CA PRO A 443 10.36 -10.22 12.94
C PRO A 443 10.59 -9.22 11.79
N LEU A 444 9.51 -8.60 11.32
CA LEU A 444 9.55 -7.54 10.30
C LEU A 444 9.75 -6.17 10.92
N LEU A 445 9.14 -5.95 12.08
CA LEU A 445 9.27 -4.72 12.87
C LEU A 445 9.48 -5.11 14.33
N GLU A 446 10.57 -4.64 14.93
CA GLU A 446 10.84 -4.78 16.36
C GLU A 446 10.65 -3.41 17.03
N LYS A 447 9.86 -3.31 18.10
CA LYS A 447 9.90 -2.08 18.93
C LYS A 447 11.10 -2.20 19.89
N PRO A 448 11.84 -1.12 20.19
CA PRO A 448 12.96 -1.20 21.11
C PRO A 448 12.49 -1.75 22.46
N ILE A 449 13.30 -2.60 23.07
CA ILE A 449 13.13 -2.97 24.47
C ILE A 449 13.47 -1.72 25.30
N GLY A 450 12.45 -1.05 25.85
CA GLY A 450 12.51 0.18 26.66
C GLY A 450 12.07 1.42 25.87
N THR A 451 11.05 2.18 26.29
CA THR A 451 10.95 2.84 27.60
C THR A 451 9.73 2.40 28.40
N SER A 452 9.96 1.63 29.46
CA SER A 452 9.11 1.69 30.64
C SER A 452 9.51 2.94 31.44
N SER A 453 8.83 4.06 31.19
CA SER A 453 8.52 5.17 32.11
C SER A 453 7.64 6.16 31.37
#